data_AF-A0A2A6ZES4-F1
#
_entry.id   AF-A0A2A6ZES4-F1
#
_cell.length_a   1.000
_cell.length_b   1.000
_cell.length_c   1.000
_cell.angle_alpha   90.00
_cell.angle_beta   90.00
_cell.angle_gamma   90.00
#
_symmetry.space_group_name_H-M   'P 1'
#
loop_
_entity.id
_entity.type
_entity.pdbx_description
1 polymer ?
#
loop_
_entity_poly.entity_id
_entity_poly.type
_entity_poly.pdbx_seq_one_letter_code
_entity_poly.pdbx_strand_id
1 'polypeptide(L)'
;MDKTKQESDYFYIWKALACTLVVFIHCPFPGAARWILTAAARIGVPFFFSVSGWYLFRTDDSEQQVEQLKGKIKKTAHMLLRVGAAYTLFAVIVELSVGTFIPEWLSEKFSISEILKLLVYNSNSLVDSYAWHLWWLFAMLNCYVVLYCWKKLCKDFNLEKYGNKIGIVLLAVMLILQAVVPQKLAWYRNWLFEGMPFILIGIYAQKNRLPAMFKLPTAFWLVMSVLEAHAFGKKFISARCWQCFQF
;
A
#
# COMPACT_ATOMS: atom_id res chain seq x y z
N MET A 1 -21.86 -10.89 -28.00
CA MET A 1 -21.07 -11.08 -26.76
C MET A 1 -21.59 -10.11 -25.72
N ASP A 2 -21.99 -10.62 -24.56
CA ASP A 2 -22.55 -9.83 -23.47
C ASP A 2 -21.49 -8.87 -22.89
N LYS A 3 -21.79 -7.57 -22.91
CA LYS A 3 -20.88 -6.50 -22.44
C LYS A 3 -20.45 -6.73 -20.99
N THR A 4 -21.32 -7.31 -20.16
CA THR A 4 -21.06 -7.57 -18.75
C THR A 4 -20.01 -8.67 -18.55
N LYS A 5 -20.01 -9.69 -19.42
CA LYS A 5 -18.99 -10.75 -19.43
C LYS A 5 -17.63 -10.22 -19.88
N GLN A 6 -17.62 -9.34 -20.88
CA GLN A 6 -16.39 -8.75 -21.40
C GLN A 6 -15.70 -7.79 -20.39
N GLU A 7 -16.47 -6.97 -19.65
CA GLU A 7 -15.93 -6.12 -18.57
C GLU A 7 -15.33 -6.93 -17.41
N SER A 8 -15.95 -8.07 -17.08
CA SER A 8 -15.45 -9.01 -16.07
C SER A 8 -14.09 -9.61 -16.47
N ASP A 9 -13.93 -10.02 -17.73
CA ASP A 9 -12.71 -10.66 -18.22
C ASP A 9 -11.51 -9.70 -18.24
N TYR A 10 -11.69 -8.45 -18.68
CA TYR A 10 -10.63 -7.44 -18.62
C TYR A 10 -10.16 -7.17 -17.19
N PHE A 11 -11.08 -7.17 -16.23
CA PHE A 11 -10.74 -6.92 -14.84
C PHE A 11 -9.87 -8.04 -14.24
N TYR A 12 -10.13 -9.31 -14.59
CA TYR A 12 -9.27 -10.43 -14.17
C TYR A 12 -7.88 -10.35 -14.80
N ILE A 13 -7.78 -9.96 -16.07
CA ILE A 13 -6.50 -9.75 -16.76
C ILE A 13 -5.67 -8.67 -16.05
N TRP A 14 -6.29 -7.54 -15.70
CA TRP A 14 -5.60 -6.47 -14.97
C TRP A 14 -5.13 -6.90 -13.57
N LYS A 15 -5.93 -7.70 -12.86
CA LYS A 15 -5.51 -8.28 -11.57
C LYS A 15 -4.34 -9.23 -11.71
N ALA A 16 -4.37 -10.10 -12.72
CA ALA A 16 -3.29 -11.02 -12.99
C ALA A 16 -1.99 -10.25 -13.31
N LEU A 17 -2.08 -9.26 -14.20
CA LEU A 17 -0.96 -8.40 -14.54
C LEU A 17 -0.42 -7.65 -13.31
N ALA A 18 -1.29 -7.04 -12.50
CA ALA A 18 -0.88 -6.35 -11.28
C ALA A 18 -0.22 -7.28 -10.26
N CYS A 19 -0.69 -8.52 -10.14
CA CYS A 19 -0.07 -9.53 -9.29
C CYS A 19 1.35 -9.87 -9.77
N THR A 20 1.51 -10.14 -11.07
CA THR A 20 2.82 -10.38 -11.68
C THR A 20 3.77 -9.19 -11.50
N LEU A 21 3.25 -7.98 -11.68
CA LEU A 21 3.99 -6.74 -11.47
C LEU A 21 4.48 -6.62 -10.02
N VAL A 22 3.65 -6.92 -9.01
CA VAL A 22 4.10 -6.92 -7.61
C VAL A 22 5.23 -7.93 -7.39
N VAL A 23 5.14 -9.13 -7.95
CA VAL A 23 6.24 -10.12 -7.86
C VAL A 23 7.53 -9.58 -8.49
N PHE A 24 7.45 -8.88 -9.62
CA PHE A 24 8.61 -8.29 -10.28
C PHE A 24 9.27 -7.12 -9.53
N ILE A 25 8.59 -6.47 -8.58
CA ILE A 25 9.25 -5.52 -7.67
C ILE A 25 10.30 -6.24 -6.81
N HIS A 26 10.08 -7.52 -6.52
CA HIS A 26 10.84 -8.28 -5.52
C HIS A 26 11.87 -9.22 -6.11
N CYS A 27 11.80 -9.45 -7.42
CA CYS A 27 12.82 -10.17 -8.19
C CYS A 27 13.62 -9.15 -9.03
N PRO A 28 14.77 -8.65 -8.54
CA PRO A 28 15.53 -7.65 -9.27
C PRO A 28 16.16 -8.23 -10.54
N PHE A 29 15.59 -7.92 -11.70
CA PHE A 29 16.16 -8.29 -13.00
C PHE A 29 17.52 -7.60 -13.24
N PRO A 30 18.49 -8.23 -13.93
CA PRO A 30 19.73 -7.57 -14.29
C PRO A 30 19.56 -6.57 -15.46
N GLY A 31 20.42 -5.54 -15.52
CA GLY A 31 20.54 -4.64 -16.67
C GLY A 31 19.48 -3.54 -16.80
N ALA A 32 19.33 -3.00 -18.02
CA ALA A 32 18.40 -1.90 -18.34
C ALA A 32 16.92 -2.27 -18.11
N ALA A 33 16.59 -3.56 -18.27
CA ALA A 33 15.25 -4.09 -18.02
C ALA A 33 14.77 -3.88 -16.58
N ARG A 34 15.70 -3.83 -15.61
CA ARG A 34 15.40 -3.54 -14.19
C ARG A 34 14.58 -2.27 -14.03
N TRP A 35 14.98 -1.21 -14.71
CA TRP A 35 14.43 0.14 -14.56
C TRP A 35 13.00 0.22 -15.07
N ILE A 36 12.76 -0.34 -16.25
CA ILE A 36 11.47 -0.36 -16.91
C ILE A 36 10.52 -1.27 -16.14
N LEU A 37 10.97 -2.48 -15.77
CA LEU A 37 10.16 -3.43 -15.02
C LEU A 37 9.85 -2.90 -13.62
N THR A 38 10.80 -2.31 -12.90
CA THR A 38 10.56 -1.72 -11.58
C THR A 38 9.57 -0.56 -11.66
N ALA A 39 9.69 0.31 -12.67
CA ALA A 39 8.76 1.43 -12.86
C ALA A 39 7.33 0.94 -13.16
N ALA A 40 7.19 -0.04 -14.05
CA ALA A 40 5.90 -0.67 -14.34
C ALA A 40 5.33 -1.39 -13.12
N ALA A 41 6.20 -2.10 -12.39
CA ALA A 41 5.85 -2.94 -11.26
C ALA A 41 5.27 -2.13 -10.09
N ARG A 42 5.81 -0.93 -9.85
CA ARG A 42 5.33 0.02 -8.82
C ARG A 42 3.89 0.48 -8.99
N ILE A 43 3.31 0.35 -10.18
CA ILE A 43 1.89 0.65 -10.43
C ILE A 43 0.97 -0.38 -9.74
N GLY A 44 1.46 -1.60 -9.49
CA GLY A 44 0.67 -2.70 -8.95
C GLY A 44 0.08 -2.40 -7.57
N VAL A 45 0.86 -1.86 -6.65
CA VAL A 45 0.41 -1.56 -5.28
C VAL A 45 -0.73 -0.50 -5.23
N PRO A 46 -0.58 0.68 -5.86
CA PRO A 46 -1.64 1.68 -6.02
C PRO A 46 -2.89 1.15 -6.70
N PHE A 47 -2.71 0.27 -7.69
CA PHE A 47 -3.82 -0.40 -8.35
C PHE A 47 -4.59 -1.28 -7.36
N PHE A 48 -3.91 -2.09 -6.54
CA PHE A 48 -4.57 -2.89 -5.51
C PHE A 48 -5.29 -2.05 -4.45
N PHE A 49 -4.75 -0.90 -4.07
CA PHE A 49 -5.45 0.06 -3.21
C PHE A 49 -6.72 0.62 -3.89
N SER A 50 -6.63 0.99 -5.16
CA SER A 50 -7.77 1.51 -5.94
C SER A 50 -8.87 0.47 -6.11
N VAL A 51 -8.51 -0.78 -6.43
CA VAL A 51 -9.45 -1.90 -6.49
C VAL A 51 -10.08 -2.14 -5.12
N SER A 52 -9.31 -2.06 -4.05
CA SER A 52 -9.82 -2.24 -2.68
C SER A 52 -10.86 -1.18 -2.30
N GLY A 53 -10.65 0.07 -2.73
CA GLY A 53 -11.63 1.15 -2.59
C GLY A 53 -12.91 0.93 -3.41
N TRP A 54 -12.77 0.44 -4.65
CA TRP A 54 -13.92 0.18 -5.52
C TRP A 54 -14.84 -0.93 -5.02
N TYR A 55 -14.32 -1.95 -4.34
CA TYR A 55 -15.15 -3.01 -3.76
C TYR A 55 -15.42 -2.81 -2.27
N LEU A 56 -15.22 -1.60 -1.76
CA LEU A 56 -15.37 -1.31 -0.34
C LEU A 56 -16.84 -1.24 0.05
N PHE A 57 -17.62 -0.43 -0.67
CA PHE A 57 -19.03 -0.18 -0.37
C PHE A 57 -19.92 -0.83 -1.40
N ARG A 58 -20.95 -1.57 -0.95
CA ARG A 58 -21.94 -2.20 -1.84
C ARG A 58 -23.30 -1.49 -1.83
N THR A 59 -23.43 -0.51 -0.96
CA THR A 59 -24.67 0.16 -0.59
C THR A 59 -24.37 1.62 -0.28
N ASP A 60 -25.37 2.46 -0.48
CA ASP A 60 -25.29 3.89 -0.21
C ASP A 60 -25.71 4.20 1.24
N ASP A 61 -26.27 3.20 1.94
CA ASP A 61 -26.66 3.30 3.34
C ASP A 61 -25.44 3.44 4.26
N SER A 62 -25.39 4.53 5.02
CA SER A 62 -24.23 4.86 5.85
C SER A 62 -23.99 3.89 7.00
N GLU A 63 -25.03 3.29 7.57
CA GLU A 63 -24.87 2.32 8.67
C GLU A 63 -24.32 1.01 8.14
N GLN A 64 -24.84 0.55 6.99
CA GLN A 64 -24.31 -0.63 6.32
C GLN A 64 -22.88 -0.43 5.83
N GLN A 65 -22.51 0.78 5.37
CA GLN A 65 -21.12 1.12 5.02
C GLN A 65 -20.17 0.97 6.22
N VAL A 66 -20.59 1.37 7.42
CA VAL A 66 -19.80 1.22 8.65
C VAL A 66 -19.62 -0.26 9.01
N GLU A 67 -20.66 -1.08 8.90
CA GLU A 67 -20.56 -2.53 9.13
C GLU A 67 -19.70 -3.23 8.07
N GLN A 68 -19.77 -2.81 6.80
CA GLN A 68 -18.89 -3.30 5.73
C GLN A 68 -17.42 -3.00 6.04
N LEU A 69 -17.11 -1.77 6.48
CA LEU A 69 -15.76 -1.38 6.92
C LEU A 69 -15.28 -2.21 8.09
N LYS A 70 -16.11 -2.39 9.12
CA LYS A 70 -15.80 -3.22 10.30
C LYS A 70 -15.50 -4.68 9.91
N GLY A 71 -16.30 -5.25 9.01
CA GLY A 71 -16.05 -6.59 8.45
C GLY A 71 -14.72 -6.69 7.70
N LYS A 72 -14.38 -5.67 6.91
CA LYS A 72 -13.08 -5.59 6.20
C LYS A 72 -11.91 -5.45 7.17
N ILE A 73 -12.02 -4.57 8.17
CA ILE A 73 -11.01 -4.43 9.23
C ILE A 73 -10.78 -5.77 9.92
N LYS A 74 -11.84 -6.46 10.37
CA LYS A 74 -11.73 -7.76 11.03
C LYS A 74 -11.07 -8.80 10.12
N LYS A 75 -11.47 -8.87 8.86
CA LYS A 75 -10.90 -9.82 7.89
C LYS A 75 -9.41 -9.52 7.62
N THR A 76 -9.06 -8.27 7.39
CA THR A 76 -7.68 -7.84 7.13
C THR A 76 -6.80 -8.03 8.36
N ALA A 77 -7.28 -7.66 9.55
CA ALA A 77 -6.58 -7.88 10.81
C ALA A 77 -6.35 -9.37 11.08
N HIS A 78 -7.36 -10.22 10.85
CA HIS A 78 -7.23 -11.67 11.01
C HIS A 78 -6.22 -12.27 10.02
N MET A 79 -6.21 -11.79 8.77
CA MET A 79 -5.21 -12.19 7.78
C MET A 79 -3.81 -11.75 8.21
N LEU A 80 -3.66 -10.50 8.67
CA LEU A 80 -2.41 -9.95 9.15
C LEU A 80 -1.87 -10.74 10.35
N LEU A 81 -2.74 -11.11 11.30
CA LEU A 81 -2.35 -11.93 12.44
C LEU A 81 -1.88 -13.32 12.02
N ARG A 82 -2.60 -14.01 11.12
CA ARG A 82 -2.22 -15.35 10.66
C ARG A 82 -0.88 -15.34 9.92
N VAL A 83 -0.74 -14.44 8.96
CA VAL A 83 0.47 -14.35 8.14
C VAL A 83 1.63 -13.82 8.98
N GLY A 84 1.39 -12.80 9.82
CA GLY A 84 2.37 -12.25 10.74
C GLY A 84 2.88 -13.28 11.75
N ALA A 85 2.00 -14.13 12.30
CA ALA A 85 2.39 -15.23 13.17
C ALA A 85 3.28 -16.25 12.44
N ALA A 86 2.95 -16.60 11.19
CA ALA A 86 3.76 -17.51 10.39
C ALA A 86 5.17 -16.94 10.11
N TYR A 87 5.27 -15.66 9.75
CA TYR A 87 6.57 -15.00 9.54
C TYR A 87 7.36 -14.82 10.83
N THR A 88 6.70 -14.54 11.95
CA THR A 88 7.34 -14.46 13.26
C THR A 88 7.90 -15.81 13.68
N LEU A 89 7.15 -16.89 13.48
CA LEU A 89 7.63 -18.26 13.73
C LEU A 89 8.83 -18.59 12.85
N PHE A 90 8.77 -18.25 11.56
CA PHE A 90 9.91 -18.42 10.65
C PHE A 90 11.14 -17.64 11.13
N ALA A 91 10.97 -16.38 11.52
CA ALA A 91 12.06 -15.55 12.05
C ALA A 91 12.69 -16.17 13.30
N VAL A 92 11.87 -16.67 14.24
CA VAL A 92 12.37 -17.36 15.45
C VAL A 92 13.18 -18.61 15.09
N ILE A 93 12.75 -19.41 14.11
CA ILE A 93 13.50 -20.59 13.67
C ILE A 93 14.86 -20.21 13.07
N VAL A 94 14.90 -19.15 12.26
CA VAL A 94 16.15 -18.63 11.68
C VAL A 94 17.09 -18.14 12.78
N GLU A 95 16.59 -17.36 13.72
CA GLU A 95 17.35 -16.81 14.85
C GLU A 95 17.90 -17.89 15.80
N LEU A 96 17.09 -18.90 16.10
CA LEU A 96 17.55 -20.09 16.85
C LEU A 96 18.69 -20.81 16.13
N SER A 97 18.68 -20.83 14.80
CA SER A 97 19.74 -21.47 13.99
C SER A 97 21.05 -20.68 14.01
N VAL A 98 20.99 -19.37 14.28
CA VAL A 98 22.15 -18.46 14.41
C VAL A 98 22.64 -18.37 15.86
N GLY A 99 21.90 -18.93 16.82
CA GLY A 99 22.28 -18.99 18.23
C GLY A 99 21.95 -17.72 19.02
N THR A 100 21.00 -16.91 18.56
CA THR A 100 20.60 -15.66 19.25
C THR A 100 19.66 -15.92 20.43
N PHE A 101 19.75 -15.06 21.46
CA PHE A 101 18.90 -15.17 22.64
C PHE A 101 17.49 -14.60 22.34
N ILE A 102 16.51 -15.49 22.20
CA ILE A 102 15.16 -15.17 21.74
C ILE A 102 14.41 -14.11 22.58
N PRO A 103 14.50 -14.08 23.93
CA PRO A 103 13.82 -13.07 24.72
C PRO A 103 14.31 -11.64 24.44
N GLU A 104 15.61 -11.45 24.27
CA GLU A 104 16.20 -10.15 23.93
C GLU A 104 15.78 -9.72 22.53
N TRP A 105 15.85 -10.63 21.55
CA TRP A 105 15.39 -10.38 20.19
C TRP A 105 13.90 -9.99 20.14
N LEU A 106 13.02 -10.70 20.86
CA LEU A 106 11.60 -10.36 20.93
C LEU A 106 11.36 -8.96 21.51
N SER A 107 12.08 -8.61 22.59
CA SER A 107 11.94 -7.30 23.23
C SER A 107 12.39 -6.16 22.30
N GLU A 108 13.42 -6.40 21.48
CA GLU A 108 13.90 -5.44 20.49
C GLU A 108 12.88 -5.25 19.36
N LYS A 109 12.35 -6.36 18.80
CA LYS A 109 11.44 -6.32 17.64
C LYS A 109 10.01 -5.89 17.96
N PHE A 110 9.53 -6.12 19.19
CA PHE A 110 8.16 -5.81 19.62
C PHE A 110 8.07 -4.66 20.65
N SER A 111 9.05 -3.76 20.67
CA SER A 111 8.99 -2.58 21.54
C SER A 111 7.86 -1.62 21.14
N ILE A 112 7.41 -0.79 22.09
CA ILE A 112 6.39 0.25 21.82
C ILE A 112 6.86 1.18 20.69
N SER A 113 8.16 1.49 20.63
CA SER A 113 8.73 2.29 19.55
C SER A 113 8.57 1.60 18.19
N GLU A 114 8.77 0.29 18.10
CA GLU A 114 8.61 -0.46 16.85
C GLU A 114 7.14 -0.57 16.44
N ILE A 115 6.21 -0.67 17.39
CA ILE A 115 4.77 -0.64 17.13
C ILE A 115 4.36 0.75 16.60
N LEU A 116 4.88 1.83 17.17
CA LEU A 116 4.62 3.20 16.70
C LEU A 116 5.22 3.45 15.32
N LYS A 117 6.43 2.95 15.06
CA LYS A 117 7.03 3.00 13.71
C LYS A 117 6.17 2.25 12.71
N LEU A 118 5.66 1.08 13.08
CA LEU A 118 4.76 0.32 12.21
C LEU A 118 3.51 1.15 11.93
N LEU A 119 2.85 1.68 12.96
CA LEU A 119 1.62 2.46 12.86
C LEU A 119 1.77 3.72 11.98
N VAL A 120 2.88 4.46 12.13
CA VAL A 120 3.07 5.76 11.47
C VAL A 120 3.78 5.61 10.13
N TYR A 121 4.85 4.83 10.07
CA TYR A 121 5.75 4.72 8.92
C TYR A 121 5.59 3.44 8.14
N ASN A 122 4.73 2.53 8.61
CA ASN A 122 4.52 1.23 7.98
C ASN A 122 5.79 0.38 7.87
N SER A 123 6.70 0.58 8.83
CA SER A 123 7.98 -0.09 8.93
C SER A 123 8.20 -0.49 10.38
N ASN A 124 8.67 -1.71 10.61
CA ASN A 124 9.26 -2.10 11.88
C ASN A 124 10.34 -3.14 11.63
N SER A 125 11.21 -3.33 12.61
CA SER A 125 12.37 -4.19 12.42
C SER A 125 12.02 -5.63 12.00
N LEU A 126 10.87 -6.18 12.43
CA LEU A 126 10.44 -7.52 12.02
C LEU A 126 9.92 -7.58 10.57
N VAL A 127 9.10 -6.61 10.18
CA VAL A 127 8.56 -6.48 8.83
C VAL A 127 9.72 -6.21 7.87
N ASP A 128 10.62 -5.30 8.22
CA ASP A 128 11.73 -4.91 7.37
C ASP A 128 12.72 -6.08 7.15
N SER A 129 12.95 -6.92 8.17
CA SER A 129 13.90 -8.04 8.09
C SER A 129 13.32 -9.32 7.46
N TYR A 130 12.09 -9.72 7.78
CA TYR A 130 11.57 -11.05 7.40
C TYR A 130 10.28 -11.01 6.59
N ALA A 131 9.48 -9.95 6.72
CA ALA A 131 8.12 -9.92 6.23
C ALA A 131 7.82 -8.65 5.42
N TRP A 132 8.78 -8.20 4.59
CA TRP A 132 8.72 -6.86 4.02
C TRP A 132 7.44 -6.65 3.19
N HIS A 133 6.93 -7.67 2.49
CA HIS A 133 5.68 -7.62 1.72
C HIS A 133 4.40 -7.43 2.58
N LEU A 134 4.44 -7.67 3.90
CA LEU A 134 3.30 -7.42 4.81
C LEU A 134 3.01 -5.93 4.97
N TRP A 135 3.94 -5.04 4.61
CA TRP A 135 3.74 -3.59 4.64
C TRP A 135 2.43 -3.19 3.99
N TRP A 136 2.09 -3.81 2.86
CA TRP A 136 0.88 -3.48 2.12
C TRP A 136 -0.38 -3.85 2.91
N LEU A 137 -0.37 -5.01 3.57
CA LEU A 137 -1.50 -5.49 4.35
C LEU A 137 -1.71 -4.63 5.60
N PHE A 138 -0.63 -4.18 6.23
CA PHE A 138 -0.67 -3.24 7.34
C PHE A 138 -1.16 -1.86 6.89
N ALA A 139 -0.65 -1.32 5.78
CA ALA A 139 -1.13 -0.07 5.20
C ALA A 139 -2.63 -0.11 4.90
N MET A 140 -3.12 -1.21 4.33
CA MET A 140 -4.54 -1.42 4.05
C MET A 140 -5.39 -1.39 5.32
N LEU A 141 -4.92 -2.06 6.38
CA LEU A 141 -5.61 -2.06 7.67
C LEU A 141 -5.74 -0.64 8.23
N ASN A 142 -4.67 0.15 8.22
CA ASN A 142 -4.69 1.53 8.71
C ASN A 142 -5.63 2.42 7.91
N CYS A 143 -5.61 2.30 6.58
CA CYS A 143 -6.55 3.03 5.73
C CYS A 143 -8.00 2.71 6.09
N TYR A 144 -8.33 1.44 6.31
CA TYR A 144 -9.69 1.05 6.72
C TYR A 144 -10.06 1.54 8.11
N VAL A 145 -9.13 1.50 9.07
CA VAL A 145 -9.36 2.03 10.42
C VAL A 145 -9.64 3.53 10.36
N VAL A 146 -8.84 4.30 9.60
CA VAL A 146 -9.07 5.74 9.43
C VAL A 146 -10.38 6.02 8.73
N LEU A 147 -10.74 5.27 7.68
CA LEU A 147 -12.05 5.39 7.03
C LEU A 147 -13.21 5.08 7.98
N TYR A 148 -13.06 4.08 8.84
CA TYR A 148 -14.04 3.73 9.87
C TYR A 148 -14.19 4.83 10.91
N CYS A 149 -13.07 5.32 11.45
CA CYS A 149 -13.05 6.45 12.39
C CYS A 149 -13.69 7.69 11.74
N TRP A 150 -13.35 7.98 10.48
CA TRP A 150 -13.89 9.11 9.74
C TRP A 150 -15.41 9.03 9.59
N LYS A 151 -15.94 7.88 9.14
CA LYS A 151 -17.38 7.66 8.99
C LYS A 151 -18.13 7.66 10.32
N LYS A 152 -17.50 7.18 11.39
CA LYS A 152 -18.12 7.11 12.73
C LYS A 152 -18.15 8.47 13.43
N LEU A 153 -17.05 9.24 13.33
CA LEU A 153 -16.89 10.54 13.99
C LEU A 153 -17.55 11.68 13.21
N CYS A 154 -17.47 11.64 11.88
CA CYS A 154 -17.99 12.70 11.02
C CYS A 154 -19.16 12.17 10.19
N LYS A 155 -20.32 11.97 10.83
CA LYS A 155 -21.54 11.44 10.18
C LYS A 155 -22.00 12.28 8.97
N ASP A 156 -21.79 13.60 9.02
CA ASP A 156 -22.16 14.53 7.95
C ASP A 156 -21.14 14.61 6.81
N PHE A 157 -19.97 13.98 6.98
CA PHE A 157 -18.92 14.07 5.99
C PHE A 157 -19.18 13.11 4.83
N ASN A 158 -19.62 13.68 3.71
CA ASN A 158 -19.81 12.94 2.48
C ASN A 158 -18.46 12.59 1.84
N LEU A 159 -17.97 11.39 2.16
CA LEU A 159 -16.74 10.81 1.62
C LEU A 159 -16.73 10.81 0.08
N GLU A 160 -17.89 10.75 -0.56
CA GLU A 160 -18.03 10.69 -2.02
C GLU A 160 -17.77 12.07 -2.64
N LYS A 161 -18.23 13.13 -1.98
CA LYS A 161 -18.05 14.52 -2.43
C LYS A 161 -16.63 15.05 -2.18
N TYR A 162 -16.03 14.68 -1.05
CA TYR A 162 -14.75 15.24 -0.61
C TYR A 162 -13.57 14.28 -0.70
N GLY A 163 -13.81 12.97 -0.78
CA GLY A 163 -12.76 11.95 -0.80
C GLY A 163 -11.79 12.13 -1.96
N ASN A 164 -12.27 12.43 -3.17
CA ASN A 164 -11.39 12.67 -4.32
C ASN A 164 -10.52 13.94 -4.13
N LYS A 165 -11.09 15.01 -3.57
CA LYS A 165 -10.34 16.25 -3.28
C LYS A 165 -9.24 15.98 -2.24
N ILE A 166 -9.58 15.25 -1.17
CA ILE A 166 -8.61 14.84 -0.15
C ILE A 166 -7.53 13.95 -0.77
N GLY A 167 -7.91 12.97 -1.60
CA GLY A 167 -6.95 12.10 -2.30
C GLY A 167 -5.96 12.90 -3.14
N ILE A 168 -6.44 13.86 -3.95
CA ILE A 168 -5.58 14.74 -4.76
C ILE A 168 -4.64 15.57 -3.87
N VAL A 169 -5.15 16.14 -2.77
CA VAL A 169 -4.34 16.91 -1.83
C VAL A 169 -3.26 16.05 -1.20
N LEU A 170 -3.58 14.83 -0.77
CA LEU A 170 -2.61 13.88 -0.20
C LEU A 170 -1.52 13.51 -1.22
N LEU A 171 -1.88 13.28 -2.48
CA LEU A 171 -0.90 13.02 -3.55
C LEU A 171 -0.02 14.25 -3.83
N ALA A 172 -0.59 15.45 -3.84
CA ALA A 172 0.16 16.69 -4.01
C ALA A 172 1.14 16.91 -2.84
N VAL A 173 0.70 16.69 -1.60
CA VAL A 173 1.55 16.77 -0.41
C VAL A 173 2.68 15.73 -0.48
N MET A 174 2.39 14.50 -0.90
CA MET A 174 3.40 13.46 -1.11
C MET A 174 4.49 13.93 -2.11
N LEU A 175 4.07 14.51 -3.24
CA LEU A 175 4.99 15.03 -4.26
C LEU A 175 5.86 16.17 -3.72
N ILE A 176 5.26 17.11 -2.96
CA ILE A 176 5.98 18.22 -2.36
C ILE A 176 6.99 17.71 -1.33
N LEU A 177 6.57 16.81 -0.43
CA LEU A 177 7.46 16.23 0.59
C LEU A 177 8.64 15.49 -0.05
N GLN A 178 8.40 14.78 -1.15
CA GLN A 178 9.46 14.12 -1.90
C GLN A 178 10.45 15.11 -2.53
N ALA A 179 9.98 16.26 -3.01
CA ALA A 179 10.83 17.28 -3.60
C ALA A 179 11.63 18.06 -2.54
N VAL A 180 11.00 18.37 -1.39
CA VAL A 180 11.59 19.20 -0.33
C VAL A 180 12.50 18.41 0.60
N VAL A 181 12.13 17.17 0.94
CA VAL A 181 12.88 16.33 1.90
C VAL A 181 13.17 14.94 1.31
N PRO A 182 13.90 14.87 0.18
CA PRO A 182 14.14 13.62 -0.55
C PRO A 182 14.85 12.53 0.28
N GLN A 183 15.60 12.92 1.31
CA GLN A 183 16.36 12.00 2.16
C GLN A 183 15.53 11.36 3.28
N LYS A 184 14.32 11.87 3.57
CA LYS A 184 13.44 11.37 4.65
C LYS A 184 12.32 10.50 4.07
N LEU A 185 12.70 9.35 3.50
CA LEU A 185 11.80 8.46 2.76
C LEU A 185 10.51 8.12 3.52
N ALA A 186 10.62 7.80 4.81
CA ALA A 186 9.50 7.42 5.67
C ALA A 186 8.42 8.51 5.80
N TRP A 187 8.75 9.77 5.56
CA TRP A 187 7.81 10.89 5.76
C TRP A 187 6.76 10.97 4.66
N TYR A 188 7.10 10.55 3.45
CA TYR A 188 6.18 10.55 2.31
C TYR A 188 5.82 9.14 1.83
N ARG A 189 6.56 8.11 2.24
CA ARG A 189 6.25 6.69 1.97
C ARG A 189 5.57 6.01 3.16
N ASN A 190 4.44 6.56 3.58
CA ASN A 190 3.59 5.95 4.59
C ASN A 190 2.24 5.54 3.99
N TRP A 191 1.46 4.77 4.74
CA TRP A 191 0.16 4.29 4.30
C TRP A 191 -0.83 5.42 3.98
N LEU A 192 -0.70 6.58 4.62
CA LEU A 192 -1.58 7.73 4.42
C LEU A 192 -1.36 8.36 3.04
N PHE A 193 -0.13 8.42 2.54
CA PHE A 193 0.16 8.99 1.22
C PHE A 193 0.18 7.93 0.11
N GLU A 194 0.64 6.70 0.39
CA GLU A 194 0.72 5.64 -0.63
C GLU A 194 -0.56 4.81 -0.77
N GLY A 195 -1.41 4.72 0.28
CA GLY A 195 -2.60 3.88 0.29
C GLY A 195 -3.90 4.67 0.20
N MET A 196 -4.07 5.62 1.11
CA MET A 196 -5.33 6.36 1.27
C MET A 196 -5.82 7.06 -0.01
N PRO A 197 -4.98 7.76 -0.80
CA PRO A 197 -5.46 8.48 -1.97
C PRO A 197 -6.04 7.54 -3.03
N PHE A 198 -5.40 6.39 -3.22
CA PHE A 198 -5.83 5.40 -4.19
C PHE A 198 -7.11 4.68 -3.75
N ILE A 199 -7.27 4.39 -2.45
CA ILE A 199 -8.55 3.89 -1.92
C ILE A 199 -9.68 4.91 -2.18
N LEU A 200 -9.43 6.19 -1.91
CA LEU A 200 -10.41 7.26 -2.15
C LEU A 200 -10.76 7.41 -3.64
N ILE A 201 -9.77 7.33 -4.53
CA ILE A 201 -9.97 7.28 -5.99
C ILE A 201 -10.84 6.10 -6.37
N GLY A 202 -10.59 4.92 -5.79
CA GLY A 202 -11.38 3.71 -6.01
C GLY A 202 -12.86 3.88 -5.64
N ILE A 203 -13.13 4.45 -4.47
CA ILE A 203 -14.50 4.74 -3.98
C ILE A 203 -15.18 5.75 -4.91
N TYR A 204 -14.49 6.84 -5.25
CA TYR A 204 -15.02 7.87 -6.14
C TYR A 204 -15.31 7.32 -7.54
N ALA A 205 -14.41 6.50 -8.08
CA ALA A 205 -14.58 5.89 -9.38
C ALA A 205 -15.79 4.94 -9.40
N GLN A 206 -16.01 4.17 -8.33
CA GLN A 206 -17.13 3.25 -8.22
C GLN A 206 -18.47 4.00 -8.28
N LYS A 207 -18.57 5.09 -7.50
CA LYS A 207 -19.78 5.92 -7.42
C LYS A 207 -20.12 6.60 -8.72
N ASN A 208 -19.12 7.15 -9.41
CA ASN A 208 -19.32 7.84 -10.68
C ASN A 208 -19.27 6.89 -11.89
N ARG A 209 -19.20 5.56 -11.67
CA ARG A 209 -19.01 4.52 -12.69
C ARG A 209 -17.89 4.85 -13.68
N LEU A 210 -16.81 5.48 -13.19
CA LEU A 210 -15.72 5.93 -14.02
C LEU A 210 -14.76 4.77 -14.30
N PRO A 211 -14.42 4.48 -15.57
CA PRO A 211 -13.33 3.55 -15.90
C PRO A 211 -11.94 4.13 -15.56
N ALA A 212 -11.88 5.35 -15.01
CA ALA A 212 -10.65 6.07 -14.70
C ALA A 212 -9.76 5.41 -13.63
N MET A 213 -10.26 4.38 -12.94
CA MET A 213 -9.47 3.58 -11.98
C MET A 213 -8.18 3.02 -12.61
N PHE A 214 -8.17 2.76 -13.92
CA PHE A 214 -6.99 2.23 -14.61
C PHE A 214 -6.03 3.32 -15.11
N LYS A 215 -6.51 4.56 -15.31
CA LYS A 215 -5.73 5.66 -15.95
C LYS A 215 -4.99 6.55 -14.95
N LEU A 216 -5.59 6.79 -13.78
CA LEU A 216 -5.02 7.72 -12.81
C LEU A 216 -3.82 7.13 -12.03
N PRO A 217 -3.86 5.88 -11.53
CA PRO A 217 -2.72 5.28 -10.86
C PRO A 217 -1.53 5.08 -11.81
N THR A 218 -1.78 4.74 -13.07
CA THR A 218 -0.75 4.54 -14.11
C THR A 218 -0.07 5.87 -14.46
N ALA A 219 -0.84 6.92 -14.75
CA ALA A 219 -0.29 8.24 -15.08
C ALA A 219 0.49 8.85 -13.91
N PHE A 220 -0.07 8.79 -12.69
CA PHE A 220 0.60 9.29 -11.49
C PHE A 220 1.95 8.60 -11.27
N TRP A 221 2.00 7.26 -11.37
CA TRP A 221 3.24 6.52 -11.14
C TRP A 221 4.28 6.66 -12.25
N LEU A 222 3.84 6.90 -13.48
CA LEU A 222 4.75 7.23 -14.57
C LEU A 222 5.43 8.58 -14.31
N VAL A 223 4.67 9.59 -13.88
CA VAL A 223 5.19 10.90 -13.46
C VAL A 223 6.14 10.75 -12.26
N MET A 224 5.76 9.98 -11.24
CA MET A 224 6.62 9.68 -10.09
C MET A 224 7.95 9.04 -10.52
N SER A 225 7.90 8.05 -11.40
CA SER A 225 9.09 7.34 -11.88
C SER A 225 10.03 8.28 -12.65
N VAL A 226 9.49 9.24 -13.42
CA VAL A 226 10.27 10.26 -14.13
C VAL A 226 10.87 11.28 -13.16
N LEU A 227 10.07 11.80 -12.21
CA LEU A 227 10.54 12.73 -11.19
C LEU A 227 11.65 12.11 -10.33
N GLU A 228 11.53 10.83 -9.99
CA GLU A 228 12.56 10.11 -9.26
C GLU A 228 13.85 9.92 -10.06
N ALA A 229 13.72 9.59 -11.35
CA ALA A 229 14.87 9.50 -12.25
C ALA A 229 15.62 10.83 -12.37
N HIS A 230 14.89 11.94 -12.39
CA HIS A 230 15.45 13.28 -12.51
C HIS A 230 16.01 13.82 -11.18
N ALA A 231 15.30 13.62 -10.06
CA ALA A 231 15.68 14.18 -8.76
C ALA A 231 16.83 13.42 -8.07
N PHE A 232 17.05 12.14 -8.40
CA PHE A 232 18.01 11.32 -7.65
C PHE A 232 19.11 10.67 -8.50
N GLY A 233 19.06 10.76 -9.83
CA GLY A 233 20.05 10.16 -10.74
C GLY A 233 20.13 8.63 -10.68
N LYS A 234 20.77 8.03 -11.70
CA LYS A 234 20.84 6.56 -11.89
C LYS A 234 21.44 5.77 -10.71
N LYS A 235 22.22 6.39 -9.81
CA LYS A 235 22.84 5.69 -8.66
C LYS A 235 21.86 5.42 -7.52
N PHE A 236 20.87 6.29 -7.29
CA PHE A 236 20.00 6.20 -6.11
C PHE A 236 18.84 5.23 -6.27
N ILE A 237 18.39 4.99 -7.50
CA ILE A 237 17.32 4.02 -7.77
C ILE A 237 17.85 2.57 -7.64
N SER A 238 19.16 2.34 -7.86
CA SER A 238 19.81 1.08 -7.48
C SER A 238 19.77 0.90 -5.95
N ALA A 239 20.05 1.96 -5.19
CA ALA A 239 19.92 1.96 -3.74
C ALA A 239 18.46 1.81 -3.26
N ARG A 240 17.46 2.16 -4.07
CA ARG A 240 16.03 2.11 -3.70
C ARG A 240 15.38 0.73 -3.90
N CYS A 241 15.92 -0.09 -4.79
CA CYS A 241 15.66 -1.53 -4.81
C CYS A 241 16.38 -2.24 -3.63
N TRP A 242 17.46 -1.61 -3.13
CA TRP A 242 18.29 -2.04 -2.00
C TRP A 242 17.95 -1.42 -0.63
N GLN A 243 17.02 -0.48 -0.52
CA GLN A 243 16.53 0.03 0.78
C GLN A 243 15.56 -0.96 1.46
N CYS A 244 15.40 -2.15 0.87
CA CYS A 244 14.99 -3.38 1.56
C CYS A 244 16.16 -4.16 2.19
N PHE A 245 17.41 -3.63 2.20
CA PHE A 245 18.61 -4.39 2.59
C PHE A 245 19.70 -3.61 3.36
N GLN A 246 19.49 -2.35 3.72
CA GLN A 246 20.48 -1.59 4.52
C GLN A 246 19.77 -0.70 5.54
N PHE A 247 19.35 -1.31 6.66
CA PHE A 247 19.70 -0.85 7.99
C PHE A 247 20.24 -2.06 8.75
#